data_AF-A0A967NSP8-F1
#
_entry.id   AF-A0A967NSP8-F1
#
_cell.length_a   1.000
_cell.length_b   1.000
_cell.length_c   1.000
_cell.angle_alpha   90.00
_cell.angle_beta   90.00
_cell.angle_gamma   90.00
#
_symmetry.space_group_name_H-M   'P 1'
#
loop_
_entity.id
_entity.type
_entity.pdbx_description
1 polymer ?
#
loop_
_entity_poly.entity_id
_entity_poly.type
_entity_poly.pdbx_seq_one_letter_code
_entity_poly.pdbx_strand_id
1 'polypeptide(L)' 'MAELEKQYAEIQSAKLNLDLTRGKPSSAQLDLSDKLDGILAGSYKAEDGTDCRNYGGVDGIAEAKAL' A
#
# COMPACT_ATOMS: atom_id res chain seq x y z
N MET A 1 18.17 11.42 -37.34
CA MET A 1 16.91 10.69 -37.52
C MET A 1 17.15 9.18 -37.61
N ALA A 2 18.05 8.71 -38.49
CA ALA A 2 18.39 7.29 -38.62
C ALA A 2 18.75 6.54 -37.31
N GLU A 3 19.47 7.17 -36.38
CA GLU A 3 19.84 6.54 -35.11
C GLU A 3 18.62 6.30 -34.18
N LEU A 4 17.69 7.28 -34.11
CA LEU A 4 16.46 7.13 -33.31
C LEU A 4 15.54 6.07 -33.88
N GLU A 5 15.45 5.98 -35.21
CA GLU A 5 14.67 4.95 -35.90
C GLU A 5 15.23 3.55 -35.64
N LYS A 6 16.56 3.41 -35.64
CA LYS A 6 17.24 2.16 -35.29
C LYS A 6 16.93 1.75 -33.85
N GLN A 7 17.08 2.65 -32.88
CA GLN A 7 16.79 2.37 -31.47
C GLN A 7 15.31 1.99 -31.25
N TYR A 8 14.38 2.67 -31.92
CA TYR A 8 12.96 2.35 -31.85
C TYR A 8 12.64 0.98 -32.48
N ALA A 9 13.26 0.63 -33.61
CA ALA A 9 13.12 -0.68 -34.24
C ALA A 9 13.66 -1.81 -33.35
N GLU A 10 14.80 -1.58 -32.68
CA GLU A 10 15.36 -2.52 -31.70
C GLU A 10 14.37 -2.75 -30.54
N ILE A 11 13.81 -1.69 -29.95
CA ILE A 11 12.82 -1.80 -28.86
C ILE A 11 11.54 -2.51 -29.32
N GLN A 12 11.02 -2.19 -30.51
CA GLN A 12 9.86 -2.87 -31.07
C GLN A 12 10.13 -4.37 -31.30
N SER A 13 11.32 -4.72 -31.78
CA SER A 13 11.71 -6.12 -32.04
C SER A 13 11.75 -6.97 -30.77
N ALA A 14 11.97 -6.34 -29.60
CA ALA A 14 11.98 -7.00 -28.31
C ALA A 14 10.59 -7.42 -27.79
N LYS A 15 9.49 -6.99 -28.44
CA LYS A 15 8.10 -7.38 -28.11
C LYS A 15 7.77 -7.26 -26.62
N LEU A 16 8.24 -6.18 -25.99
CA LEU A 16 8.07 -5.93 -24.56
C LEU A 16 6.59 -5.79 -24.21
N ASN A 17 6.18 -6.39 -23.09
CA ASN A 17 4.84 -6.26 -22.51
C ASN A 17 4.96 -5.61 -21.12
N LEU A 18 5.25 -4.32 -21.12
CA LEU A 18 5.45 -3.52 -19.90
C LEU A 18 4.24 -2.62 -19.65
N ASP A 19 3.86 -2.49 -18.38
CA ASP A 19 2.76 -1.63 -17.94
C ASP A 19 3.29 -0.58 -16.95
N LEU A 20 3.34 0.68 -17.40
CA LEU A 20 3.77 1.86 -16.64
C LEU A 20 2.60 2.67 -16.07
N THR A 21 1.38 2.13 -16.07
CA THR A 21 0.15 2.86 -15.69
C THR A 21 -0.24 2.70 -14.22
N ARG A 22 0.42 1.81 -13.49
CA ARG A 22 -0.03 1.38 -12.15
C ARG A 22 0.39 2.36 -11.06
N GLY A 23 -0.56 3.14 -10.55
CA GLY A 23 -0.41 3.94 -9.34
C GLY A 23 -0.66 3.15 -8.04
N LYS A 24 -0.11 1.94 -7.92
CA LYS A 24 -0.29 1.05 -6.77
C LYS A 24 1.07 0.62 -6.21
N PRO A 25 1.18 0.36 -4.89
CA PRO A 25 2.40 -0.21 -4.33
C PRO A 25 2.76 -1.55 -4.97
N SER A 26 4.05 -1.83 -5.03
CA SER A 26 4.58 -3.15 -5.38
C SER A 26 4.36 -4.17 -4.25
N SER A 27 4.48 -5.47 -4.55
CA SER A 27 4.36 -6.53 -3.54
C SER A 27 5.31 -6.32 -2.37
N ALA A 28 6.58 -6.00 -2.63
CA ALA A 28 7.55 -5.75 -1.57
C ALA A 28 7.17 -4.58 -0.64
N GLN A 29 6.39 -3.60 -1.14
CA GLN A 29 5.87 -2.52 -0.29
C GLN A 29 4.67 -2.98 0.55
N LEU A 30 3.87 -3.93 0.05
CA LEU A 30 2.79 -4.55 0.82
C LEU A 30 3.35 -5.44 1.93
N ASP A 31 4.39 -6.22 1.64
CA ASP A 31 5.04 -7.16 2.57
C ASP A 31 5.55 -6.46 3.85
N LEU A 32 5.92 -5.17 3.77
CA LEU A 32 6.33 -4.37 4.93
C LEU A 32 5.26 -4.31 6.03
N SER A 33 4.00 -4.45 5.65
CA SER A 33 2.83 -4.35 6.53
C SER A 33 2.24 -5.71 6.91
N ASP A 34 2.84 -6.84 6.52
CA ASP A 34 2.31 -8.19 6.81
C ASP A 34 2.05 -8.41 8.31
N LYS A 35 2.88 -7.79 9.16
CA LYS A 35 2.73 -7.87 10.62
C LYS A 35 1.44 -7.23 11.14
N LEU A 36 0.73 -6.42 10.36
CA LEU A 36 -0.57 -5.87 10.74
C LEU A 36 -1.63 -6.98 10.82
N ASP A 37 -1.46 -8.09 10.10
CA ASP A 37 -2.35 -9.24 10.24
C ASP A 37 -2.18 -9.89 11.63
N GLY A 38 -3.27 -9.93 12.38
CA GLY A 38 -3.28 -10.43 13.76
C GLY A 38 -2.58 -9.53 14.80
N ILE A 39 -2.12 -8.33 14.44
CA ILE A 39 -1.26 -7.49 15.31
C ILE A 39 -1.90 -7.13 16.65
N LEU A 40 -3.23 -7.06 16.70
CA LEU A 40 -3.94 -6.72 17.94
C LEU A 40 -3.74 -7.78 19.02
N ALA A 41 -3.54 -9.05 18.67
CA ALA A 41 -3.28 -10.14 19.62
C ALA A 41 -4.22 -10.17 20.85
N GLY A 42 -5.50 -9.82 20.67
CA GLY A 42 -6.49 -9.74 21.75
C GLY A 42 -6.55 -8.41 22.51
N SER A 43 -5.68 -7.46 22.19
CA SER A 43 -5.69 -6.09 22.71
C SER A 43 -6.67 -5.23 21.93
N TYR A 44 -7.87 -5.06 22.50
CA TYR A 44 -8.97 -4.31 21.88
C TYR A 44 -9.33 -3.02 22.63
N LYS A 45 -8.53 -2.63 23.62
CA LYS A 45 -8.77 -1.41 24.38
C LYS A 45 -7.95 -0.26 23.78
N ALA A 46 -8.61 0.86 23.55
CA ALA A 46 -7.96 2.13 23.25
C ALA A 46 -7.19 2.63 24.49
N GLU A 47 -6.37 3.66 24.31
CA GLU A 47 -5.56 4.25 25.39
C GLU A 47 -6.42 4.78 26.56
N ASP A 48 -7.63 5.26 26.28
CA ASP A 48 -8.60 5.73 27.28
C ASP A 48 -9.38 4.60 27.97
N GLY A 49 -9.12 3.35 27.59
CA GLY A 49 -9.77 2.15 28.12
C GLY A 49 -11.05 1.73 27.40
N THR A 50 -11.50 2.46 26.38
CA THR A 50 -12.67 2.12 25.55
C THR A 50 -12.48 0.76 24.87
N ASP A 51 -13.48 -0.12 24.92
CA ASP A 51 -13.48 -1.38 24.18
C ASP A 51 -13.87 -1.12 22.70
N CYS A 52 -12.89 -1.17 21.80
CA CYS A 52 -13.05 -0.88 20.38
C CYS A 52 -13.94 -1.90 19.64
N ARG A 53 -14.37 -2.99 20.29
CA ARG A 53 -15.31 -3.96 19.71
C ARG A 53 -16.77 -3.54 19.86
N ASN A 54 -17.05 -2.51 20.66
CA ASN A 54 -18.41 -2.05 20.93
C ASN A 54 -18.68 -0.68 20.31
N TYR A 55 -19.96 -0.31 20.23
CA TYR A 55 -20.40 0.94 19.62
C TYR A 55 -20.00 2.18 20.41
N GLY A 56 -19.74 3.28 19.70
CA GLY A 56 -19.37 4.59 20.24
C GLY A 56 -18.36 5.29 19.33
N GLY A 57 -17.99 6.53 19.67
CA GLY A 57 -16.85 7.22 19.03
C GLY A 57 -17.09 7.72 17.61
N VAL A 58 -18.00 8.69 17.43
CA VAL A 58 -18.30 9.32 16.12
C VAL A 58 -17.06 9.93 15.46
N ASP A 59 -16.11 10.38 16.26
CA ASP A 59 -14.91 11.10 15.82
C ASP A 59 -13.69 10.18 15.62
N GLY A 60 -13.83 8.87 15.79
CA GLY A 60 -12.73 7.90 15.79
C GLY A 60 -11.87 7.91 17.07
N ILE A 61 -10.96 6.93 17.19
CA ILE A 61 -10.08 6.75 18.36
C ILE A 61 -9.05 7.86 18.48
N ALA A 62 -8.72 8.27 19.71
CA ALA A 62 -7.86 9.43 19.96
C ALA A 62 -6.42 9.19 19.46
N GLU A 63 -5.90 7.98 19.68
CA GLU A 63 -4.56 7.56 19.30
C GLU A 63 -4.33 7.55 17.77
N ALA A 64 -5.39 7.41 16.96
CA ALA A 64 -5.28 7.52 15.49
C ALA A 64 -5.21 8.97 14.99
N LYS A 65 -5.56 9.94 15.85
CA LYS A 65 -5.54 11.38 15.56
C LYS A 65 -4.35 12.09 16.19
N ALA A 66 -3.67 11.45 17.14
CA ALA A 66 -2.44 11.95 17.71
C ALA A 66 -1.36 12.05 16.61
N LEU A 67 -0.65 13.18 16.56
CA LEU A 67 0.42 13.48 15.59
C LEU A 67 1.81 13.23 16.20
#